data_AF-A0A7W0KHQ7-F1
#
_entry.id   AF-A0A7W0KHQ7-F1
#
_cell.length_a   1.000
_cell.length_b   1.000
_cell.length_c   1.000
_cell.angle_alpha   90.00
_cell.angle_beta   90.00
_cell.angle_gamma   90.00
#
_symmetry.space_group_name_H-M   'P 1'
#
loop_
_entity.id
_entity.type
_entity.pdbx_description
1 polymer ?
#
loop_
_entity_poly.entity_id
_entity_poly.type
_entity_poly.pdbx_seq_one_letter_code
_entity_poly.pdbx_strand_id
1 'polypeptide(L)'
;MFGRKSRGQVIGEELSEGFSHVRVAAGEATKAAAEALAPRVEAARGVVSPRVGAARDALAPRVDATRGAIAKGLDTAKETAEDRLTAAREQAAAARTQAENRLSAAREQADAKRADKAEANRRSAKKSAKRAKKNAKQAKKSALGARKDAKAAIADAKSQAKAAAAASRSSGEKSRRWPFLLIVIGVIGAVVAKRRAKTDDDLWGAPSDSPVRGYTEDPHPSTVPAMGDDQQAATPATQDPYPGTTADSDGTIAEKTDDYKSVAPDGDGPLHGKLADSAHETGTSVGDSPAAQEETWSEMIDATKDNDDAGNAEESAKHAATEDGPSRKSQDS
;
A
#
# COMPACT_ATOMS: atom_id res chain seq x y z
N MET A 1 32.52 -21.21 -96.24
CA MET A 1 31.24 -20.46 -96.17
C MET A 1 31.51 -19.17 -95.43
N PHE A 2 31.55 -18.04 -96.13
CA PHE A 2 31.82 -16.73 -95.52
C PHE A 2 30.49 -16.12 -95.07
N GLY A 3 30.20 -16.21 -93.77
CA GLY A 3 29.06 -15.56 -93.15
C GLY A 3 29.24 -14.05 -93.25
N ARG A 4 28.46 -13.40 -94.14
CA ARG A 4 28.50 -11.95 -94.29
C ARG A 4 27.95 -11.33 -93.00
N LYS A 5 28.80 -10.61 -92.27
CA LYS A 5 28.39 -9.80 -91.11
C LYS A 5 27.19 -8.93 -91.51
N SER A 6 26.13 -8.97 -90.70
CA SER A 6 24.95 -8.15 -90.97
C SER A 6 25.30 -6.67 -90.80
N ARG A 7 24.68 -5.77 -91.59
CA ARG A 7 24.95 -4.33 -91.49
C ARG A 7 24.76 -3.79 -90.06
N GLY A 8 23.82 -4.37 -89.29
CA GLY A 8 23.61 -4.02 -87.89
C GLY A 8 24.77 -4.40 -86.96
N GLN A 9 25.47 -5.51 -87.21
CA GLN A 9 26.67 -5.86 -86.44
C GLN A 9 27.84 -4.94 -86.74
N VAL A 10 28.01 -4.52 -88.01
CA VAL A 10 29.07 -3.57 -88.37
C VAL A 10 28.81 -2.20 -87.72
N ILE A 11 27.57 -1.71 -87.74
CA ILE A 11 27.20 -0.45 -87.07
C ILE A 11 27.37 -0.55 -85.55
N GLY A 12 27.02 -1.70 -84.95
CA GLY A 12 27.22 -1.93 -83.51
C GLY A 12 28.70 -1.96 -83.11
N GLU A 13 29.56 -2.57 -83.94
CA GLU A 13 31.02 -2.64 -83.74
C GLU A 13 31.63 -1.22 -83.79
N GLU A 14 31.31 -0.44 -84.83
CA GLU A 14 31.80 0.95 -84.98
C GLU A 14 31.30 1.90 -83.88
N LEU A 15 30.05 1.77 -83.44
CA LEU A 15 29.54 2.55 -82.31
C LEU A 15 30.23 2.17 -81.00
N SER A 16 30.45 0.88 -80.75
CA SER A 16 31.15 0.41 -79.54
C SER A 16 32.60 0.91 -79.48
N GLU A 17 33.25 1.01 -80.64
CA GLU A 17 34.58 1.57 -80.79
C GLU A 17 34.57 3.10 -80.58
N GLY A 18 33.62 3.81 -81.20
CA GLY A 18 33.41 5.24 -80.97
C GLY A 18 33.16 5.60 -79.50
N PHE A 19 32.32 4.84 -78.79
CA PHE A 19 32.10 5.03 -77.36
C PHE A 19 33.34 4.74 -76.51
N SER A 20 34.16 3.77 -76.92
CA SER A 20 35.42 3.47 -76.23
C SER A 20 36.39 4.64 -76.37
N HIS A 21 36.50 5.25 -77.56
CA HIS A 21 37.31 6.45 -77.76
C HIS A 21 36.80 7.66 -76.97
N VAL A 22 35.49 7.89 -76.93
CA VAL A 22 34.90 8.98 -76.12
C VAL A 22 35.19 8.77 -74.64
N ARG A 23 35.12 7.53 -74.14
CA ARG A 23 35.38 7.23 -72.73
C ARG A 23 36.85 7.42 -72.37
N VAL A 24 37.78 7.04 -73.25
CA VAL A 24 39.22 7.30 -73.08
C VAL A 24 39.49 8.81 -73.12
N ALA A 25 38.96 9.53 -74.10
CA ALA A 25 39.13 10.97 -74.22
C ALA A 25 38.55 11.73 -73.02
N ALA A 26 37.39 11.31 -72.50
CA ALA A 26 36.81 11.86 -71.27
C ALA A 26 37.71 11.58 -70.05
N GLY A 27 38.26 10.38 -69.94
CA GLY A 27 39.24 10.03 -68.90
C GLY A 27 40.47 10.93 -68.94
N GLU A 28 41.06 11.14 -70.12
CA GLU A 28 42.21 12.04 -70.30
C GLU A 28 41.87 13.50 -69.99
N ALA A 29 40.68 13.97 -70.41
CA ALA A 29 40.21 15.31 -70.09
C ALA A 29 40.01 15.53 -68.58
N THR A 30 39.46 14.55 -67.85
CA THR A 30 39.32 14.63 -66.39
C THR A 30 40.67 14.61 -65.67
N LYS A 31 41.63 13.80 -66.14
CA LYS A 31 42.98 13.79 -65.60
C LYS A 31 43.69 15.13 -65.84
N ALA A 32 43.61 15.68 -67.06
CA ALA A 32 44.15 16.99 -67.38
C ALA A 32 43.50 18.10 -66.54
N ALA A 33 42.18 18.03 -66.32
CA ALA A 33 41.47 18.97 -65.45
C ALA A 33 41.93 18.85 -63.98
N ALA A 34 42.14 17.62 -63.48
CA ALA A 34 42.65 17.39 -62.13
C ALA A 34 44.08 17.94 -61.96
N GLU A 35 44.97 17.72 -62.94
CA GLU A 35 46.33 18.26 -62.96
C GLU A 35 46.31 19.80 -63.02
N ALA A 36 45.38 20.40 -63.78
CA ALA A 36 45.22 21.85 -63.84
C ALA A 36 44.66 22.45 -62.53
N LEU A 37 43.83 21.71 -61.78
CA LEU A 37 43.25 22.15 -60.51
C LEU A 37 44.15 21.86 -59.30
N ALA A 38 45.03 20.86 -59.37
CA ALA A 38 45.95 20.49 -58.29
C ALA A 38 46.69 21.68 -57.65
N PRO A 39 47.36 22.59 -58.40
CA PRO A 39 48.05 23.72 -57.79
C PRO A 39 47.10 24.73 -57.13
N ARG A 40 45.85 24.86 -57.61
CA ARG A 40 44.84 25.74 -57.00
C ARG A 40 44.31 25.19 -55.68
N VAL A 41 44.09 23.87 -55.62
CA VAL A 41 43.69 23.18 -54.39
C VAL A 41 44.80 23.28 -53.35
N GLU A 42 46.06 23.09 -53.76
CA GLU A 42 47.20 23.19 -52.85
C GLU A 42 47.38 24.63 -52.33
N ALA A 43 47.26 25.63 -53.20
CA ALA A 43 47.27 27.04 -52.79
C ALA A 43 46.10 27.37 -51.84
N ALA A 44 44.90 26.86 -52.12
CA ALA A 44 43.75 27.06 -51.25
C ALA A 44 43.96 26.42 -49.87
N ARG A 45 44.53 25.20 -49.81
CA ARG A 45 44.91 24.56 -48.55
C ARG A 45 45.95 25.37 -47.78
N GLY A 46 46.94 25.93 -48.48
CA GLY A 46 47.94 26.81 -47.90
C GLY A 46 47.34 28.05 -47.21
N VAL A 47 46.25 28.60 -47.76
CA VAL A 47 45.53 29.76 -47.18
C VAL A 47 44.60 29.34 -46.03
N VAL A 48 43.94 28.18 -46.12
CA VAL A 48 42.95 27.72 -45.13
C VAL A 48 43.61 27.15 -43.88
N SER A 49 44.70 26.40 -44.02
CA SER A 49 45.40 25.73 -42.90
C SER A 49 45.76 26.66 -41.74
N PRO A 50 46.42 27.82 -41.95
CA PRO A 50 46.74 28.74 -40.86
C PRO A 50 45.49 29.37 -40.21
N ARG A 51 44.41 29.58 -40.97
CA ARG A 51 43.15 30.10 -40.42
C ARG A 51 42.47 29.10 -39.49
N VAL A 52 42.50 27.81 -39.85
CA VAL A 52 41.98 26.74 -38.99
C VAL A 52 42.82 26.59 -37.72
N GLY A 53 44.15 26.69 -37.84
CA GLY A 53 45.06 26.72 -36.69
C GLY A 53 44.72 27.86 -35.73
N ALA A 54 44.68 29.10 -36.23
CA ALA A 54 44.34 30.28 -35.44
C ALA A 54 42.94 30.19 -34.80
N ALA A 55 41.95 29.62 -35.52
CA ALA A 55 40.62 29.39 -34.96
C ALA A 55 40.63 28.36 -33.82
N ARG A 56 41.43 27.29 -33.90
CA ARG A 56 41.61 26.33 -32.81
C ARG A 56 42.28 26.96 -31.60
N ASP A 57 43.36 27.71 -31.83
CA ASP A 57 44.09 28.39 -30.77
C ASP A 57 43.21 29.43 -30.06
N ALA A 58 42.35 30.13 -30.81
CA ALA A 58 41.37 31.06 -30.24
C ALA A 58 40.24 30.36 -29.46
N LEU A 59 39.88 29.12 -29.80
CA LEU A 59 38.86 28.34 -29.10
C LEU A 59 39.39 27.62 -27.86
N ALA A 60 40.68 27.25 -27.83
CA ALA A 60 41.31 26.55 -26.71
C ALA A 60 41.00 27.19 -25.33
N PRO A 61 41.25 28.50 -25.09
CA PRO A 61 40.99 29.10 -23.78
C PRO A 61 39.50 29.11 -23.41
N ARG A 62 38.58 29.12 -24.39
CA ARG A 62 37.13 29.07 -24.14
C ARG A 62 36.67 27.69 -23.70
N VAL A 63 37.23 26.64 -24.30
CA VAL A 63 36.97 25.25 -23.90
C VAL A 63 37.50 25.01 -22.48
N ASP A 64 38.71 25.47 -22.18
CA ASP A 64 39.30 25.32 -20.85
C ASP A 64 38.52 26.12 -19.78
N ALA A 65 38.09 27.35 -20.09
CA ALA A 65 37.24 28.13 -19.20
C ALA A 65 35.89 27.43 -18.94
N THR A 66 35.29 26.85 -19.99
CA THR A 66 34.01 26.11 -19.88
C THR A 66 34.19 24.85 -19.02
N ARG A 67 35.28 24.10 -19.20
CA ARG A 67 35.62 22.95 -18.35
C ARG A 67 35.80 23.34 -16.89
N GLY A 68 36.50 24.45 -16.62
CA GLY A 68 36.67 24.99 -15.28
C GLY A 68 35.34 25.39 -14.64
N ALA A 69 34.45 26.04 -15.39
CA ALA A 69 33.11 26.40 -14.91
C ALA A 69 32.25 25.16 -14.59
N ILE A 70 32.29 24.13 -15.44
CA ILE A 70 31.59 22.86 -15.21
C ILE A 70 32.14 22.15 -13.96
N ALA A 71 33.46 22.09 -13.80
CA ALA A 71 34.08 21.49 -12.62
C ALA A 71 33.63 22.18 -11.32
N LYS A 72 33.68 23.52 -11.28
CA LYS A 72 33.19 24.30 -10.14
C LYS A 72 31.70 24.06 -9.88
N GLY A 73 30.87 24.02 -10.93
CA GLY A 73 29.45 23.73 -10.80
C GLY A 73 29.18 22.34 -10.24
N LEU A 74 29.97 21.34 -10.64
CA LEU A 74 29.88 19.97 -10.12
C LEU A 74 30.24 19.89 -8.63
N ASP A 75 31.28 20.60 -8.20
CA ASP A 75 31.68 20.62 -6.79
C ASP A 75 30.60 21.28 -5.90
N THR A 76 30.04 22.42 -6.33
CA THR A 76 28.90 23.05 -5.63
C THR A 76 27.67 22.14 -5.61
N ALA A 77 27.39 21.43 -6.70
CA ALA A 77 26.26 20.50 -6.75
C ALA A 77 26.44 19.31 -5.80
N LYS A 78 27.67 18.81 -5.64
CA LYS A 78 27.99 17.74 -4.68
C LYS A 78 27.82 18.21 -3.23
N GLU A 79 28.37 19.36 -2.87
CA GLU A 79 28.22 19.95 -1.53
C GLU A 79 26.73 20.14 -1.18
N THR A 80 25.94 20.72 -2.10
CA THR A 80 24.49 20.87 -1.92
C THR A 80 23.77 19.53 -1.78
N ALA A 81 24.22 18.49 -2.51
CA ALA A 81 23.65 17.16 -2.43
C ALA A 81 23.98 16.47 -1.09
N GLU A 82 25.19 16.67 -0.56
CA GLU A 82 25.62 16.15 0.75
C GLU A 82 24.84 16.82 1.89
N ASP A 83 24.63 18.13 1.83
CA ASP A 83 23.80 18.86 2.79
C ASP A 83 22.36 18.35 2.79
N ARG A 84 21.77 18.18 1.59
CA ARG A 84 20.42 17.63 1.45
C ARG A 84 20.31 16.20 1.94
N LEU A 85 21.34 15.38 1.71
CA LEU A 85 21.38 14.00 2.18
C LEU A 85 21.45 13.95 3.72
N THR A 86 22.21 14.87 4.33
CA THR A 86 22.31 14.99 5.78
C THR A 86 20.97 15.44 6.39
N ALA A 87 20.36 16.49 5.84
CA ALA A 87 19.03 16.94 6.26
C ALA A 87 17.96 15.85 6.10
N ALA A 88 17.99 15.09 4.99
CA ALA A 88 17.06 13.98 4.76
C ALA A 88 17.24 12.85 5.79
N ARG A 89 18.48 12.57 6.21
CA ARG A 89 18.76 11.58 7.26
C ARG A 89 18.25 12.02 8.63
N GLU A 90 18.42 13.29 8.97
CA GLU A 90 17.89 13.86 10.21
C GLU A 90 16.36 13.83 10.24
N GLN A 91 15.71 14.19 9.13
CA GLN A 91 14.26 14.06 8.98
C GLN A 91 13.79 12.61 9.11
N ALA A 92 14.51 11.66 8.51
CA ALA A 92 14.19 10.24 8.63
C ALA A 92 14.37 9.73 10.07
N ALA A 93 15.39 10.20 10.80
CA ALA A 93 15.58 9.86 12.21
C ALA A 93 14.45 10.43 13.08
N ALA A 94 14.07 11.69 12.87
CA ALA A 94 12.95 12.32 13.59
C ALA A 94 11.62 11.58 13.31
N ALA A 95 11.36 11.19 12.07
CA ALA A 95 10.17 10.43 11.70
C ALA A 95 10.12 9.05 12.38
N ARG A 96 11.26 8.37 12.55
CA ARG A 96 11.34 7.10 13.29
C ARG A 96 10.98 7.28 14.76
N THR A 97 11.55 8.28 15.43
CA THR A 97 11.21 8.59 16.84
C THR A 97 9.72 8.90 17.00
N GLN A 98 9.13 9.67 16.07
CA GLN A 98 7.69 9.94 16.08
C GLN A 98 6.86 8.65 15.87
N ALA A 99 7.28 7.75 14.99
CA ALA A 99 6.62 6.48 14.76
C ALA A 99 6.68 5.56 16.00
N GLU A 100 7.82 5.51 16.68
CA GLU A 100 8.00 4.75 17.93
C GLU A 100 7.10 5.27 19.05
N ASN A 101 7.02 6.60 19.22
CA ASN A 101 6.13 7.24 20.19
C ASN A 101 4.65 6.97 19.89
N ARG A 102 4.26 6.96 18.62
CA ARG A 102 2.89 6.60 18.23
C ARG A 102 2.60 5.12 18.48
N LEU A 103 3.57 4.24 18.23
CA LEU A 103 3.44 2.81 18.49
C LEU A 103 3.33 2.50 19.99
N SER A 104 4.12 3.16 20.84
CA SER A 104 4.02 3.01 22.29
C SER A 104 2.66 3.47 22.81
N ALA A 105 2.19 4.65 22.38
CA ALA A 105 0.87 5.15 22.73
C ALA A 105 -0.26 4.21 22.25
N ALA A 106 -0.16 3.67 21.03
CA ALA A 106 -1.14 2.72 20.51
C ALA A 106 -1.17 1.40 21.30
N ARG A 107 -0.01 0.92 21.76
CA ARG A 107 0.09 -0.27 22.63
C ARG A 107 -0.58 -0.03 23.97
N GLU A 108 -0.30 1.10 24.61
CA GLU A 108 -0.93 1.48 25.88
C GLU A 108 -2.46 1.57 25.75
N GLN A 109 -2.96 2.19 24.67
CA GLN A 109 -4.40 2.22 24.40
C GLN A 109 -5.00 0.82 24.16
N ALA A 110 -4.26 -0.07 23.48
CA ALA A 110 -4.72 -1.44 23.26
C ALA A 110 -4.80 -2.23 24.58
N ASP A 111 -3.84 -2.04 25.47
CA ASP A 111 -3.81 -2.71 26.77
C ASP A 111 -4.88 -2.15 27.72
N ALA A 112 -5.13 -0.84 27.72
CA ALA A 112 -6.26 -0.24 28.43
C ALA A 112 -7.61 -0.84 27.96
N LYS A 113 -7.82 -0.92 26.63
CA LYS A 113 -9.03 -1.54 26.06
C LYS A 113 -9.18 -3.03 26.42
N ARG A 114 -8.06 -3.77 26.51
CA ARG A 114 -8.06 -5.17 26.96
C ARG A 114 -8.44 -5.28 28.44
N ALA A 115 -7.95 -4.38 29.29
CA ALA A 115 -8.31 -4.34 30.71
C ALA A 115 -9.80 -4.06 30.89
N ASP A 116 -10.35 -3.07 30.19
CA ASP A 116 -11.79 -2.73 30.23
C ASP A 116 -12.66 -3.91 29.78
N LYS A 117 -12.27 -4.58 28.68
CA LYS A 117 -12.97 -5.76 28.19
C LYS A 117 -12.89 -6.93 29.17
N ALA A 118 -11.74 -7.13 29.83
CA ALA A 118 -11.58 -8.15 30.87
C ALA A 118 -12.48 -7.87 32.08
N GLU A 119 -12.60 -6.61 32.51
CA GLU A 119 -13.53 -6.21 33.57
C GLU A 119 -14.98 -6.44 33.18
N ALA A 120 -15.37 -6.06 31.96
CA ALA A 120 -16.71 -6.29 31.43
C ALA A 120 -17.06 -7.79 31.43
N ASN A 121 -16.12 -8.64 30.99
CA ASN A 121 -16.25 -10.10 31.03
C ASN A 121 -16.36 -10.65 32.45
N ARG A 122 -15.59 -10.12 33.42
CA ARG A 122 -15.72 -10.51 34.83
C ARG A 122 -17.10 -10.14 35.39
N ARG A 123 -17.63 -8.96 35.04
CA ARG A 123 -18.96 -8.51 35.49
C ARG A 123 -20.07 -9.37 34.89
N SER A 124 -19.99 -9.73 33.61
CA SER A 124 -20.97 -10.62 32.96
C SER A 124 -20.90 -12.05 33.52
N ALA A 125 -19.70 -12.59 33.76
CA ALA A 125 -19.50 -13.89 34.39
C ALA A 125 -20.06 -13.96 35.82
N LYS A 126 -19.88 -12.90 36.64
CA LYS A 126 -20.49 -12.82 37.98
C LYS A 126 -22.03 -12.82 37.91
N LYS A 127 -22.61 -12.10 36.94
CA LYS A 127 -24.07 -12.06 36.72
C LYS A 127 -24.60 -13.44 36.29
N SER A 128 -23.94 -14.12 35.36
CA SER A 128 -24.34 -15.46 34.90
C SER A 128 -24.19 -16.51 36.01
N ALA A 129 -23.11 -16.48 36.80
CA ALA A 129 -22.92 -17.36 37.95
C ALA A 129 -24.04 -17.19 39.01
N LYS A 130 -24.48 -15.95 39.27
CA LYS A 130 -25.61 -15.67 40.17
C LYS A 130 -26.93 -16.24 39.64
N ARG A 131 -27.17 -16.14 38.33
CA ARG A 131 -28.35 -16.75 37.67
C ARG A 131 -28.29 -18.28 37.73
N ALA A 132 -27.15 -18.88 37.40
CA ALA A 132 -26.94 -20.32 37.49
C ALA A 132 -27.18 -20.86 38.91
N LYS A 133 -26.69 -20.17 39.96
CA LYS A 133 -26.94 -20.55 41.36
C LYS A 133 -28.42 -20.48 41.74
N LYS A 134 -29.19 -19.50 41.23
CA LYS A 134 -30.64 -19.42 41.44
C LYS A 134 -31.37 -20.57 40.75
N ASN A 135 -31.03 -20.85 39.49
CA ASN A 135 -31.61 -21.94 38.72
C ASN A 135 -31.31 -23.31 39.36
N ALA A 136 -30.08 -23.53 39.83
CA ALA A 136 -29.69 -24.76 40.55
C ALA A 136 -30.48 -24.94 41.86
N LYS A 137 -30.77 -23.86 42.59
CA LYS A 137 -31.62 -23.93 43.80
C LYS A 137 -33.07 -24.29 43.44
N GLN A 138 -33.62 -23.71 42.39
CA GLN A 138 -34.97 -24.02 41.91
C GLN A 138 -35.07 -25.48 41.44
N ALA A 139 -34.09 -25.94 40.65
CA ALA A 139 -33.99 -27.33 40.21
C ALA A 139 -33.86 -28.32 41.38
N LYS A 140 -33.08 -27.99 42.42
CA LYS A 140 -33.00 -28.82 43.63
C LYS A 140 -34.33 -28.89 44.37
N LYS A 141 -35.07 -27.77 44.44
CA LYS A 141 -36.38 -27.71 45.09
C LYS A 141 -37.42 -28.53 44.31
N SER A 142 -37.45 -28.43 42.98
CA SER A 142 -38.36 -29.24 42.15
C SER A 142 -37.99 -30.73 42.17
N ALA A 143 -36.70 -31.08 42.15
CA ALA A 143 -36.24 -32.46 42.27
C ALA A 143 -36.60 -33.09 43.63
N LEU A 144 -36.51 -32.33 44.73
CA LEU A 144 -36.97 -32.76 46.05
C LEU A 144 -38.49 -32.98 46.09
N GLY A 145 -39.27 -32.12 45.43
CA GLY A 145 -40.71 -32.30 45.23
C GLY A 145 -41.01 -33.60 44.48
N ALA A 146 -40.43 -33.76 43.30
CA ALA A 146 -40.59 -34.96 42.47
C ALA A 146 -40.17 -36.25 43.20
N ARG A 147 -39.16 -36.21 44.07
CA ARG A 147 -38.78 -37.35 44.93
C ARG A 147 -39.84 -37.69 45.97
N LYS A 148 -40.50 -36.70 46.57
CA LYS A 148 -41.60 -36.94 47.52
C LYS A 148 -42.81 -37.52 46.79
N ASP A 149 -43.15 -36.95 45.63
CA ASP A 149 -44.26 -37.43 44.80
C ASP A 149 -44.01 -38.86 44.32
N ALA A 150 -42.78 -39.18 43.89
CA ALA A 150 -42.38 -40.53 43.53
C ALA A 150 -42.47 -41.51 44.71
N LYS A 151 -42.09 -41.09 45.92
CA LYS A 151 -42.24 -41.92 47.13
C LYS A 151 -43.71 -42.19 47.45
N ALA A 152 -44.60 -41.19 47.31
CA ALA A 152 -46.04 -41.38 47.48
C ALA A 152 -46.59 -42.36 46.44
N ALA A 153 -46.25 -42.20 45.17
CA ALA A 153 -46.66 -43.09 44.10
C ALA A 153 -46.16 -44.55 44.31
N ILE A 154 -44.94 -44.74 44.84
CA ILE A 154 -44.44 -46.09 45.20
C ILE A 154 -45.25 -46.69 46.36
N ALA A 155 -45.65 -45.89 47.35
CA ALA A 155 -46.47 -46.37 48.46
C ALA A 155 -47.88 -46.76 47.98
N ASP A 156 -48.48 -45.97 47.10
CA ASP A 156 -49.77 -46.25 46.47
C ASP A 156 -49.69 -47.49 45.57
N ALA A 157 -48.63 -47.63 44.77
CA ALA A 157 -48.41 -48.82 43.96
C ALA A 157 -48.25 -50.07 44.84
N LYS A 158 -47.57 -49.95 46.00
CA LYS A 158 -47.41 -51.05 46.95
C LYS A 158 -48.73 -51.45 47.61
N SER A 159 -49.60 -50.50 47.94
CA SER A 159 -50.93 -50.80 48.50
C SER A 159 -51.83 -51.47 47.46
N GLN A 160 -51.83 -50.96 46.22
CA GLN A 160 -52.54 -51.58 45.09
C GLN A 160 -52.04 -53.01 44.80
N ALA A 161 -50.73 -53.23 44.77
CA ALA A 161 -50.16 -54.56 44.57
C ALA A 161 -50.55 -55.54 45.69
N LYS A 162 -50.62 -55.06 46.94
CA LYS A 162 -51.03 -55.90 48.08
C LYS A 162 -52.52 -56.24 48.03
N ALA A 163 -53.37 -55.31 47.59
CA ALA A 163 -54.79 -55.56 47.34
C ALA A 163 -54.99 -56.57 46.20
N ALA A 164 -54.27 -56.42 45.09
CA ALA A 164 -54.31 -57.37 43.97
C ALA A 164 -53.78 -58.77 44.37
N ALA A 165 -52.75 -58.84 45.21
CA ALA A 165 -52.24 -60.10 45.75
C ALA A 165 -53.23 -60.79 46.72
N ALA A 166 -54.02 -60.01 47.46
CA ALA A 166 -55.10 -60.56 48.29
C ALA A 166 -56.26 -61.08 47.43
N ALA A 167 -56.64 -60.33 46.38
CA ALA A 167 -57.68 -60.75 45.44
C ALA A 167 -57.31 -62.03 44.67
N SER A 168 -56.02 -62.24 44.37
CA SER A 168 -55.55 -63.46 43.69
C SER A 168 -55.40 -64.68 44.61
N ARG A 169 -55.52 -64.54 45.95
CA ARG A 169 -55.49 -65.67 46.89
C ARG A 169 -56.86 -66.33 47.12
N SER A 170 -57.97 -65.73 46.70
CA SER A 170 -59.30 -66.32 46.81
C SER A 170 -59.75 -67.11 45.58
N SER A 171 -59.03 -67.05 44.44
CA SER A 171 -59.31 -67.89 43.27
C SER A 171 -58.41 -69.14 43.30
N GLY A 172 -58.93 -70.24 43.81
CA GLY A 172 -58.24 -71.54 43.94
C GLY A 172 -57.99 -72.29 42.63
N GLU A 173 -57.56 -71.60 41.56
CA GLU A 173 -57.41 -72.21 40.24
C GLU A 173 -55.95 -72.32 39.79
N LYS A 174 -55.52 -73.58 39.66
CA LYS A 174 -54.22 -74.00 39.11
C LYS A 174 -54.15 -73.64 37.62
N SER A 175 -53.71 -72.44 37.25
CA SER A 175 -53.30 -72.21 35.87
C SER A 175 -52.19 -71.17 35.68
N ARG A 176 -51.10 -71.67 35.08
CA ARG A 176 -50.19 -71.04 34.09
C ARG A 176 -49.59 -69.67 34.47
N ARG A 177 -48.31 -69.70 34.82
CA ARG A 177 -47.41 -68.59 35.26
C ARG A 177 -47.16 -67.46 34.24
N TRP A 178 -47.89 -67.41 33.13
CA TRP A 178 -47.70 -66.43 32.05
C TRP A 178 -48.23 -64.99 32.30
N PRO A 179 -49.34 -64.75 33.04
CA PRO A 179 -49.88 -63.39 33.14
C PRO A 179 -49.01 -62.48 34.02
N PHE A 180 -48.27 -63.04 34.98
CA PHE A 180 -47.32 -62.25 35.77
C PHE A 180 -46.14 -61.71 34.93
N LEU A 181 -45.69 -62.44 33.90
CA LEU A 181 -44.57 -62.01 33.07
C LEU A 181 -44.96 -60.82 32.17
N LEU A 182 -46.17 -60.83 31.61
CA LEU A 182 -46.65 -59.75 30.74
C LEU A 182 -46.90 -58.45 31.52
N ILE A 183 -47.38 -58.54 32.76
CA ILE A 183 -47.57 -57.38 33.62
C ILE A 183 -46.22 -56.75 33.99
N VAL A 184 -45.20 -57.57 34.30
CA VAL A 184 -43.85 -57.04 34.61
C VAL A 184 -43.22 -56.35 33.40
N ILE A 185 -43.37 -56.92 32.20
CA ILE A 185 -42.83 -56.32 30.96
C ILE A 185 -43.54 -54.99 30.63
N GLY A 186 -44.87 -54.92 30.81
CA GLY A 186 -45.63 -53.69 30.57
C GLY A 186 -45.23 -52.54 31.50
N VAL A 187 -44.98 -52.83 32.78
CA VAL A 187 -44.54 -51.81 33.76
C VAL A 187 -43.14 -51.28 33.43
N ILE A 188 -42.22 -52.15 32.97
CA ILE A 188 -40.86 -51.73 32.56
C ILE A 188 -40.93 -50.84 31.31
N GLY A 189 -41.75 -51.18 30.32
CA GLY A 189 -41.93 -50.37 29.10
C GLY A 189 -42.43 -48.96 29.39
N ALA A 190 -43.41 -48.82 30.28
CA ALA A 190 -43.98 -47.52 30.64
C ALA A 190 -42.97 -46.60 31.37
N VAL A 191 -42.10 -47.16 32.22
CA VAL A 191 -41.07 -46.39 32.93
C VAL A 191 -39.97 -45.90 31.98
N VAL A 192 -39.59 -46.69 30.97
CA VAL A 192 -38.60 -46.28 29.96
C VAL A 192 -39.13 -45.18 29.03
N ALA A 193 -40.39 -45.30 28.58
CA ALA A 193 -41.01 -44.28 27.73
C ALA A 193 -41.11 -42.91 28.43
N LYS A 194 -41.49 -42.89 29.72
CA LYS A 194 -41.61 -41.65 30.50
C LYS A 194 -40.25 -40.99 30.81
N ARG A 195 -39.15 -41.75 30.79
CA ARG A 195 -37.80 -41.21 30.99
C ARG A 195 -37.21 -40.64 29.70
N ARG A 196 -37.56 -41.19 28.52
CA ARG A 196 -37.15 -40.62 27.22
C ARG A 196 -37.79 -39.27 26.95
N ALA A 197 -39.10 -39.12 27.16
CA ALA A 197 -39.83 -37.88 26.88
C ALA A 197 -39.43 -36.63 27.69
N LYS A 198 -38.44 -36.72 28.59
CA LYS A 198 -37.92 -35.59 29.39
C LYS A 198 -36.50 -35.17 29.04
N THR A 199 -35.83 -35.85 28.11
CA THR A 199 -34.41 -35.60 27.78
C THR A 199 -34.24 -34.93 26.42
N ASP A 200 -35.34 -34.68 25.70
CA ASP A 200 -35.31 -34.31 24.28
C ASP A 200 -35.14 -32.80 24.01
N ASP A 201 -35.01 -31.94 25.03
CA ASP A 201 -35.00 -30.48 24.81
C ASP A 201 -33.60 -29.85 24.59
N ASP A 202 -32.48 -30.51 24.90
CA ASP A 202 -31.15 -29.83 24.89
C ASP A 202 -30.00 -30.56 24.16
N LEU A 203 -30.25 -31.69 23.50
CA LEU A 203 -29.18 -32.50 22.87
C LEU A 203 -28.97 -32.26 21.37
N TRP A 204 -29.77 -31.41 20.74
CA TRP A 204 -29.66 -31.06 19.31
C TRP A 204 -29.58 -29.55 19.06
N GLY A 205 -28.89 -28.82 19.94
CA GLY A 205 -28.42 -27.47 19.61
C GLY A 205 -27.51 -27.55 18.39
N ALA A 206 -28.04 -27.12 17.23
CA ALA A 206 -27.35 -27.11 15.96
C ALA A 206 -25.96 -26.44 16.07
N PRO A 207 -24.91 -26.98 15.41
CA PRO A 207 -23.67 -26.26 15.28
C PRO A 207 -23.96 -25.01 14.44
N SER A 208 -24.03 -23.87 15.11
CA SER A 208 -24.09 -22.56 14.45
C SER A 208 -22.75 -22.32 13.78
N ASP A 209 -22.79 -22.45 12.46
CA ASP A 209 -22.24 -21.49 11.51
C ASP A 209 -20.90 -20.87 11.95
N SER A 210 -19.85 -21.66 11.80
CA SER A 210 -18.49 -21.12 11.79
C SER A 210 -18.30 -20.37 10.48
N PRO A 211 -17.95 -19.08 10.50
CA PRO A 211 -17.75 -18.32 9.28
C PRO A 211 -16.69 -19.00 8.44
N VAL A 212 -17.05 -19.24 7.18
CA VAL A 212 -16.20 -19.68 6.08
C VAL A 212 -14.82 -19.07 6.25
N ARG A 213 -13.82 -19.93 6.53
CA ARG A 213 -12.42 -19.54 6.41
C ARG A 213 -12.23 -19.08 4.98
N GLY A 214 -12.08 -17.77 4.82
CA GLY A 214 -11.56 -17.18 3.60
C GLY A 214 -10.28 -17.93 3.22
N TYR A 215 -10.23 -18.28 1.95
CA TYR A 215 -9.07 -18.76 1.21
C TYR A 215 -7.77 -18.21 1.80
N THR A 216 -7.07 -19.04 2.57
CA THR A 216 -5.62 -18.92 2.67
C THR A 216 -5.11 -19.25 1.28
N GLU A 217 -4.75 -18.21 0.55
CA GLU A 217 -3.84 -18.29 -0.58
C GLU A 217 -2.70 -19.21 -0.21
N ASP A 218 -2.58 -20.27 -1.00
CA ASP A 218 -1.48 -21.21 -1.00
C ASP A 218 -0.19 -20.41 -1.30
N PRO A 219 0.77 -20.28 -0.36
CA PRO A 219 2.04 -19.68 -0.69
C PRO A 219 2.80 -20.71 -1.52
N HIS A 220 2.88 -20.47 -2.83
CA HIS A 220 3.85 -21.12 -3.71
C HIS A 220 5.24 -21.07 -3.05
N PRO A 221 5.91 -22.21 -2.81
CA PRO A 221 7.30 -22.20 -2.43
C PRO A 221 8.14 -21.87 -3.66
N SER A 222 8.43 -20.58 -3.87
CA SER A 222 9.57 -20.18 -4.70
C SER A 222 10.83 -20.70 -4.02
N THR A 223 11.29 -21.83 -4.52
CA THR A 223 12.56 -22.46 -4.18
C THR A 223 13.68 -21.56 -4.73
N VAL A 224 14.17 -20.66 -3.91
CA VAL A 224 15.52 -20.10 -4.06
C VAL A 224 16.48 -21.07 -3.37
N PRO A 225 17.40 -21.73 -4.10
CA PRO A 225 18.47 -22.46 -3.46
C PRO A 225 19.43 -21.46 -2.81
N ALA A 226 19.60 -21.61 -1.50
CA ALA A 226 20.72 -21.07 -0.77
C ALA A 226 22.02 -21.70 -1.28
N MET A 227 22.87 -20.90 -1.92
CA MET A 227 24.32 -21.02 -1.86
C MET A 227 24.76 -19.75 -1.11
N GLY A 228 25.30 -19.79 0.10
CA GLY A 228 26.40 -20.66 0.51
C GLY A 228 27.68 -19.88 0.28
N ASP A 229 27.97 -18.94 1.19
CA ASP A 229 29.27 -18.31 1.32
C ASP A 229 30.31 -19.41 1.58
N ASP A 230 31.31 -19.52 0.71
CA ASP A 230 32.68 -19.83 1.11
C ASP A 230 33.65 -19.38 0.00
N GLN A 231 34.66 -18.65 0.43
CA GLN A 231 35.77 -18.17 -0.37
C GLN A 231 36.59 -19.33 -0.95
N GLN A 232 37.02 -19.25 -2.22
CA GLN A 232 38.45 -19.23 -2.57
C GLN A 232 38.74 -19.16 -4.07
N ALA A 233 39.75 -18.34 -4.36
CA ALA A 233 40.74 -18.45 -5.43
C ALA A 233 40.36 -18.10 -6.89
N ALA A 234 41.00 -17.02 -7.33
CA ALA A 234 41.25 -16.56 -8.69
C ALA A 234 41.57 -17.64 -9.73
N THR A 235 41.08 -17.48 -10.97
CA THR A 235 41.85 -17.15 -12.21
C THR A 235 40.93 -17.17 -13.46
N PRO A 236 41.37 -16.62 -14.63
CA PRO A 236 40.52 -15.81 -15.49
C PRO A 236 40.05 -16.46 -16.81
N ALA A 237 39.21 -15.70 -17.51
CA ALA A 237 39.00 -15.66 -18.97
C ALA A 237 38.23 -16.82 -19.61
N THR A 238 37.00 -16.53 -20.02
CA THR A 238 36.48 -16.88 -21.35
C THR A 238 35.49 -15.78 -21.75
N GLN A 239 35.95 -14.90 -22.63
CA GLN A 239 35.08 -14.16 -23.54
C GLN A 239 34.44 -15.18 -24.47
N ASP A 240 33.14 -15.07 -24.72
CA ASP A 240 32.67 -15.05 -26.11
C ASP A 240 31.32 -14.34 -26.25
N PRO A 241 31.09 -13.68 -27.40
CA PRO A 241 29.99 -12.75 -27.62
C PRO A 241 28.79 -13.46 -28.23
N TYR A 242 27.57 -13.17 -27.76
CA TYR A 242 26.36 -13.49 -28.51
C TYR A 242 25.72 -12.22 -29.09
N PRO A 243 25.45 -12.18 -30.41
CA PRO A 243 24.90 -11.03 -31.10
C PRO A 243 23.36 -11.03 -31.09
N GLY A 244 22.80 -9.82 -30.98
CA GLY A 244 21.64 -9.36 -31.75
C GLY A 244 20.30 -10.06 -31.54
N THR A 245 19.42 -9.44 -30.75
CA THR A 245 17.97 -9.50 -30.99
C THR A 245 17.40 -8.09 -30.98
N THR A 246 17.20 -7.60 -32.21
CA THR A 246 16.13 -6.72 -32.71
C THR A 246 15.50 -5.70 -31.76
N ALA A 247 15.69 -4.44 -32.14
CA ALA A 247 14.94 -3.29 -31.72
C ALA A 247 13.47 -3.39 -32.11
N ASP A 248 12.57 -3.38 -31.12
CA ASP A 248 11.18 -2.96 -31.28
C ASP A 248 11.07 -1.54 -30.74
N SER A 249 11.22 -0.58 -31.66
CA SER A 249 10.99 0.85 -31.41
C SER A 249 9.56 1.16 -31.85
N ASP A 250 8.58 0.90 -30.99
CA ASP A 250 7.20 1.28 -31.23
C ASP A 250 7.03 2.76 -30.85
N GLY A 251 7.36 3.62 -31.82
CA GLY A 251 7.16 5.06 -31.74
C GLY A 251 5.68 5.40 -31.91
N THR A 252 4.99 5.67 -30.80
CA THR A 252 3.69 6.34 -30.82
C THR A 252 3.87 7.80 -31.19
N ILE A 253 3.51 8.11 -32.44
CA ILE A 253 3.42 9.46 -32.98
C ILE A 253 2.24 10.15 -32.28
N ALA A 254 2.54 11.05 -31.34
CA ALA A 254 1.55 11.95 -30.77
C ALA A 254 1.15 12.98 -31.84
N GLU A 255 -0.07 12.81 -32.35
CA GLU A 255 -0.81 13.70 -33.22
C GLU A 255 -0.97 15.08 -32.56
N LYS A 256 -0.29 16.09 -33.12
CA LYS A 256 -0.41 17.49 -32.72
C LYS A 256 -1.46 18.11 -33.65
N THR A 257 -2.68 18.27 -33.14
CA THR A 257 -3.74 19.02 -33.83
C THR A 257 -3.43 20.51 -33.75
N ASP A 258 -3.02 21.08 -34.88
CA ASP A 258 -2.95 22.52 -35.08
C ASP A 258 -4.38 23.07 -35.25
N ASP A 259 -4.91 23.69 -34.20
CA ASP A 259 -6.17 24.43 -34.25
C ASP A 259 -5.97 25.76 -34.99
N TYR A 260 -6.38 25.75 -36.26
CA TYR A 260 -6.66 26.93 -37.07
C TYR A 260 -7.84 27.71 -36.45
N LYS A 261 -7.61 28.93 -35.97
CA LYS A 261 -8.71 29.89 -35.71
C LYS A 261 -8.45 31.23 -36.38
N SER A 262 -8.94 31.28 -37.62
CA SER A 262 -9.67 32.36 -38.27
C SER A 262 -9.48 33.80 -37.77
N VAL A 263 -8.91 34.59 -38.69
CA VAL A 263 -8.83 36.05 -38.74
C VAL A 263 -10.19 36.67 -39.15
N ALA A 264 -10.37 37.93 -38.69
CA ALA A 264 -11.20 39.04 -39.20
C ALA A 264 -12.52 39.37 -38.45
N PRO A 265 -13.01 40.63 -38.47
CA PRO A 265 -12.27 41.92 -38.50
C PRO A 265 -12.86 42.98 -37.55
N ASP A 266 -12.27 44.18 -37.63
CA ASP A 266 -12.56 45.45 -36.95
C ASP A 266 -14.04 45.85 -36.78
N GLY A 267 -14.34 46.52 -35.67
CA GLY A 267 -15.64 47.12 -35.38
C GLY A 267 -15.56 48.18 -34.29
N ASP A 268 -15.30 49.42 -34.71
CA ASP A 268 -15.42 50.66 -33.94
C ASP A 268 -16.84 50.87 -33.37
N GLY A 269 -16.95 51.41 -32.15
CA GLY A 269 -18.22 51.94 -31.64
C GLY A 269 -18.19 52.40 -30.18
N PRO A 270 -18.29 53.71 -29.88
CA PRO A 270 -18.17 54.25 -28.53
C PRO A 270 -19.47 54.25 -27.74
N LEU A 271 -19.30 54.14 -26.42
CA LEU A 271 -20.31 54.20 -25.37
C LEU A 271 -21.08 55.52 -25.38
N HIS A 272 -22.40 55.46 -25.54
CA HIS A 272 -23.34 56.47 -25.05
C HIS A 272 -24.68 55.82 -24.70
N GLY A 273 -25.16 56.03 -23.47
CA GLY A 273 -26.51 55.59 -23.07
C GLY A 273 -26.79 55.69 -21.57
N LYS A 274 -26.97 56.93 -21.08
CA LYS A 274 -27.73 57.22 -19.85
C LYS A 274 -29.20 56.77 -20.01
N LEU A 275 -29.82 56.36 -18.90
CA LEU A 275 -31.21 56.55 -18.43
C LEU A 275 -31.59 55.28 -17.63
N ALA A 276 -31.57 55.34 -16.29
CA ALA A 276 -32.61 55.86 -15.39
C ALA A 276 -33.61 54.78 -14.96
N ASP A 277 -33.76 54.69 -13.63
CA ASP A 277 -34.89 54.21 -12.84
C ASP A 277 -35.39 52.77 -13.01
N SER A 278 -35.11 51.95 -11.99
CA SER A 278 -36.18 51.25 -11.27
C SER A 278 -35.67 50.80 -9.90
N ALA A 279 -36.23 51.44 -8.87
CA ALA A 279 -36.11 51.02 -7.49
C ALA A 279 -36.72 49.63 -7.28
N HIS A 280 -36.00 48.73 -6.63
CA HIS A 280 -36.62 47.80 -5.67
C HIS A 280 -35.61 47.34 -4.64
N GLU A 281 -36.05 47.43 -3.39
CA GLU A 281 -35.33 47.18 -2.16
C GLU A 281 -34.99 45.69 -1.91
N THR A 282 -34.01 45.52 -1.03
CA THR A 282 -33.76 44.37 -0.13
C THR A 282 -33.19 43.10 -0.75
N GLY A 283 -31.96 42.78 -0.34
CA GLY A 283 -31.40 41.43 -0.53
C GLY A 283 -29.89 41.37 -0.39
N THR A 284 -29.44 41.27 0.85
CA THR A 284 -28.12 40.76 1.27
C THR A 284 -27.44 39.82 0.26
N SER A 285 -26.31 40.23 -0.31
CA SER A 285 -25.26 39.33 -0.80
C SER A 285 -23.99 40.13 -1.06
N VAL A 286 -23.14 40.26 -0.04
CA VAL A 286 -21.75 40.69 -0.20
C VAL A 286 -20.98 39.46 -0.67
N GLY A 287 -20.79 39.35 -1.97
CA GLY A 287 -19.85 38.43 -2.61
C GLY A 287 -18.81 39.26 -3.35
N ASP A 288 -17.87 39.81 -2.59
CA ASP A 288 -16.76 40.59 -3.11
C ASP A 288 -15.59 39.68 -3.50
N SER A 289 -14.91 40.06 -4.57
CA SER A 289 -13.84 39.32 -5.26
C SER A 289 -12.64 38.97 -4.38
N PRO A 290 -12.02 37.78 -4.56
CA PRO A 290 -10.77 37.41 -3.90
C PRO A 290 -9.57 37.93 -4.72
N ALA A 291 -9.15 39.17 -4.48
CA ALA A 291 -7.92 39.70 -5.04
C ALA A 291 -7.28 40.79 -4.17
N ALA A 292 -7.16 40.57 -2.85
CA ALA A 292 -6.37 41.42 -1.94
C ALA A 292 -6.22 40.82 -0.50
N GLN A 293 -5.93 39.53 -0.35
CA GLN A 293 -5.79 38.89 0.98
C GLN A 293 -4.49 38.10 1.17
N GLU A 294 -3.34 38.63 0.74
CA GLU A 294 -2.03 38.01 1.08
C GLU A 294 -1.14 38.84 2.01
N GLU A 295 -1.52 40.06 2.42
CA GLU A 295 -0.63 40.88 3.28
C GLU A 295 -0.99 40.93 4.77
N THR A 296 -2.05 40.26 5.25
CA THR A 296 -2.44 40.33 6.68
C THR A 296 -2.13 39.07 7.50
N TRP A 297 -1.58 38.01 6.91
CA TRP A 297 -1.25 36.79 7.66
C TRP A 297 0.14 36.82 8.33
N SER A 298 1.05 37.70 7.89
CA SER A 298 2.38 37.82 8.53
C SER A 298 2.36 38.60 9.84
N GLU A 299 1.43 39.54 10.02
CA GLU A 299 1.31 40.31 11.28
C GLU A 299 0.52 39.55 12.37
N MET A 300 -0.22 38.50 12.00
CA MET A 300 -1.03 37.72 12.96
C MET A 300 -0.23 36.61 13.67
N ILE A 301 0.95 36.23 13.16
CA ILE A 301 1.79 35.18 13.77
C ILE A 301 2.67 35.73 14.91
N ASP A 302 3.11 36.99 14.84
CA ASP A 302 3.89 37.60 15.93
C ASP A 302 3.05 37.94 17.17
N ALA A 303 1.75 38.18 17.03
CA ALA A 303 0.86 38.45 18.17
C ALA A 303 0.54 37.23 19.04
N THR A 304 0.88 36.01 18.60
CA THR A 304 0.65 34.79 19.38
C THR A 304 1.85 34.30 20.19
N LYS A 305 3.02 34.94 20.06
CA LYS A 305 4.25 34.48 20.74
C LYS A 305 4.49 35.13 22.10
N ASP A 306 3.85 36.26 22.40
CA ASP A 306 4.02 36.97 23.67
C ASP A 306 3.02 36.55 24.78
N ASN A 307 2.14 35.58 24.52
CA ASN A 307 1.10 35.19 25.49
C ASN A 307 1.42 33.92 26.30
N ASP A 308 2.52 33.22 26.01
CA ASP A 308 2.91 31.99 26.72
C ASP A 308 3.89 32.24 27.89
N ASP A 309 4.49 33.43 28.01
CA ASP A 309 5.44 33.74 29.10
C ASP A 309 4.80 34.34 30.37
N ALA A 310 3.50 34.66 30.35
CA ALA A 310 2.81 35.19 31.53
C ALA A 310 2.27 34.11 32.50
N GLY A 311 2.31 32.82 32.10
CA GLY A 311 1.65 31.73 32.84
C GLY A 311 2.52 30.96 33.86
N ASN A 312 3.84 31.17 33.90
CA ASN A 312 4.75 30.31 34.68
C ASN A 312 5.48 31.02 35.84
N ALA A 313 5.08 32.24 36.18
CA ALA A 313 5.71 33.01 37.27
C ALA A 313 5.08 32.76 38.66
N GLU A 314 3.90 32.15 38.78
CA GLU A 314 3.22 31.97 40.08
C GLU A 314 3.48 30.63 40.80
N GLU A 315 4.03 29.61 40.12
CA GLU A 315 4.26 28.31 40.78
C GLU A 315 5.67 28.14 41.37
N SER A 316 6.63 29.00 41.00
CA SER A 316 8.00 28.95 41.55
C SER A 316 8.16 29.60 42.92
N ALA A 317 7.12 30.25 43.48
CA ALA A 317 7.19 30.90 44.80
C ALA A 317 6.77 30.00 45.98
N LYS A 318 6.30 28.76 45.74
CA LYS A 318 5.81 27.86 46.82
C LYS A 318 6.78 26.78 47.29
N HIS A 319 7.95 26.62 46.65
CA HIS A 319 8.92 25.58 47.03
C HIS A 319 10.19 26.07 47.72
N ALA A 320 10.31 27.37 48.06
CA ALA A 320 11.51 27.92 48.70
C ALA A 320 11.47 27.96 50.26
N ALA A 321 10.48 27.34 50.91
CA ALA A 321 10.28 27.49 52.36
C ALA A 321 10.11 26.15 53.11
N THR A 322 10.99 25.16 52.89
CA THR A 322 11.12 24.02 53.84
C THR A 322 12.47 23.32 53.75
N GLU A 323 13.58 24.01 54.00
CA GLU A 323 14.83 23.36 54.43
C GLU A 323 15.46 24.17 55.56
N ASP A 324 14.88 24.05 56.75
CA ASP A 324 15.53 24.41 58.00
C ASP A 324 15.49 23.19 58.92
N GLY A 325 16.67 22.64 59.23
CA GLY A 325 16.85 21.51 60.15
C GLY A 325 18.15 20.72 59.95
N PRO A 326 18.72 20.13 61.01
CA PRO A 326 19.59 20.89 61.90
C PRO A 326 21.05 20.41 61.89
N SER A 327 21.91 21.39 62.19
CA SER A 327 23.28 21.31 62.69
C SER A 327 23.62 19.98 63.39
N ARG A 328 24.44 19.14 62.73
CA ARG A 328 25.10 18.01 63.38
C ARG A 328 26.33 18.52 64.13
N LYS A 329 26.21 18.44 65.46
CA LYS A 329 27.30 18.47 66.43
C LYS A 329 28.51 17.66 65.94
N SER A 330 29.62 18.36 65.78
CA SER A 330 30.96 17.80 65.94
C SER A 330 31.10 17.25 67.36
N GLN A 331 31.34 15.96 67.46
CA GLN A 331 31.63 15.27 68.72
C GLN A 331 33.12 14.95 68.73
N ASP A 332 33.80 15.40 69.79
CA ASP A 332 35.12 14.98 70.23
C ASP A 332 35.30 13.46 70.18
N SER A 333 36.45 13.01 69.65
CA SER A 333 37.36 12.00 70.23
C SER A 333 38.59 11.84 69.33
#